data_AF-A0A0H3J6X4-F1
#
_entry.id   AF-A0A0H3J6X4-F1
#
_cell.length_a   1.000
_cell.length_b   1.000
_cell.length_c   1.000
_cell.angle_alpha   90.00
_cell.angle_beta   90.00
_cell.angle_gamma   90.00
#
_symmetry.space_group_name_H-M   'P 1'
#
loop_
_entity.id
_entity.type
_entity.pdbx_description
1 polymer ?
#
loop_
_entity_poly.entity_id
_entity_poly.type
_entity_poly.pdbx_seq_one_letter_code
_entity_poly.pdbx_strand_id
1 'polypeptide(L)'
;MYPISHQKKEITTYNSSLAHAFYYGSTVIEGCENHLHGEIVSFGVLCLLTYEGKLEERERVCKFNKSINLPICLKDLDLAVEDLQAMTKKATTVTEWTCAPEEVTEEKFIKAILDCDEYVRKQKK
;
A
#
# COMPACT_ATOMS: atom_id res chain seq x y z
N MET A 1 -8.47 -33.76 -30.09
CA MET A 1 -7.31 -33.21 -29.36
C MET A 1 -7.47 -31.70 -29.35
N TYR A 2 -8.19 -31.14 -28.37
CA TYR A 2 -8.37 -29.69 -28.27
C TYR A 2 -7.11 -29.07 -27.66
N PRO A 3 -6.56 -27.98 -28.23
CA PRO A 3 -5.40 -27.31 -27.66
C PRO A 3 -5.79 -26.64 -26.35
N ILE A 4 -4.97 -26.89 -25.33
CA ILE A 4 -5.11 -26.37 -23.97
C ILE A 4 -5.03 -24.85 -24.05
N SER A 5 -6.17 -24.19 -23.83
CA SER A 5 -6.28 -22.74 -23.68
C SER A 5 -5.26 -22.27 -22.65
N HIS A 6 -4.32 -21.41 -23.07
CA HIS A 6 -3.52 -20.60 -22.17
C HIS A 6 -4.46 -19.88 -21.21
N GLN A 7 -4.54 -20.36 -19.97
CA GLN A 7 -5.17 -19.63 -18.89
C GLN A 7 -4.46 -18.27 -18.81
N LYS A 8 -5.18 -17.21 -19.17
CA LYS A 8 -4.83 -15.84 -18.74
C LYS A 8 -4.59 -15.93 -17.23
N LYS A 9 -3.33 -15.79 -16.79
CA LYS A 9 -2.99 -15.58 -15.38
C LYS A 9 -3.79 -14.34 -14.95
N GLU A 10 -4.80 -14.56 -14.13
CA GLU A 10 -5.78 -13.55 -13.80
C GLU A 10 -5.12 -12.33 -13.15
N ILE A 11 -5.53 -11.16 -13.65
CA ILE A 11 -5.22 -9.80 -13.20
C ILE A 11 -5.83 -9.50 -11.80
N THR A 12 -6.36 -10.52 -11.11
CA THR A 12 -7.19 -10.40 -9.90
C THR A 12 -6.42 -10.12 -8.61
N THR A 13 -5.09 -10.15 -8.61
CA THR A 13 -4.25 -10.01 -7.39
C THR A 13 -3.39 -8.76 -7.31
N TYR A 14 -3.41 -7.82 -8.27
CA TYR A 14 -2.48 -6.66 -8.22
C TYR A 14 -2.77 -5.67 -7.08
N ASN A 15 -4.04 -5.31 -6.88
CA ASN A 15 -4.39 -4.35 -5.82
C ASN A 15 -4.23 -4.96 -4.42
N SER A 16 -4.47 -6.28 -4.32
CA SER A 16 -4.16 -7.05 -3.13
C SER A 16 -2.65 -7.13 -2.92
N SER A 17 -1.85 -7.30 -3.98
CA SER A 17 -0.42 -7.59 -3.88
C SER A 17 0.37 -6.41 -3.35
N LEU A 18 0.15 -5.18 -3.84
CA LEU A 18 0.93 -4.03 -3.38
C LEU A 18 0.52 -3.53 -1.99
N ALA A 19 -0.78 -3.57 -1.66
CA ALA A 19 -1.26 -3.27 -0.32
C ALA A 19 -0.78 -4.32 0.70
N HIS A 20 -0.72 -5.60 0.31
CA HIS A 20 -0.09 -6.63 1.14
C HIS A 20 1.43 -6.50 1.17
N ALA A 21 2.08 -6.04 0.12
CA ALA A 21 3.51 -5.74 0.13
C ALA A 21 3.82 -4.62 1.14
N PHE A 22 2.96 -3.60 1.24
CA PHE A 22 3.03 -2.61 2.30
C PHE A 22 2.87 -3.25 3.69
N TYR A 23 1.87 -4.12 3.87
CA TYR A 23 1.69 -4.88 5.11
C TYR A 23 2.95 -5.69 5.48
N TYR A 24 3.48 -6.49 4.55
CA TYR A 24 4.69 -7.27 4.78
C TYR A 24 5.90 -6.38 5.09
N GLY A 25 6.02 -5.24 4.42
CA GLY A 25 7.04 -4.24 4.73
C GLY A 25 6.91 -3.68 6.14
N SER A 26 5.69 -3.47 6.62
CA SER A 26 5.43 -2.93 7.95
C SER A 26 5.75 -3.91 9.08
N THR A 27 5.72 -5.23 8.82
CA THR A 27 5.99 -6.27 9.85
C THR A 27 7.42 -6.26 10.40
N VAL A 28 8.36 -5.56 9.75
CA VAL A 28 9.74 -5.43 10.24
C VAL A 28 9.97 -4.18 11.09
N ILE A 29 8.96 -3.34 11.28
CA ILE A 29 9.04 -2.10 12.05
C ILE A 29 8.45 -2.33 13.44
N GLU A 30 9.26 -2.02 14.46
CA GLU A 30 8.86 -2.12 15.87
C GLU A 30 7.69 -1.18 16.15
N GLY A 31 6.64 -1.67 16.81
CA GLY A 31 5.41 -0.91 17.08
C GLY A 31 4.27 -1.17 16.08
N CYS A 32 4.56 -1.54 14.84
CA CYS A 32 3.52 -1.80 13.84
C CYS A 32 2.68 -3.07 14.15
N GLU A 33 3.23 -3.98 14.96
CA GLU A 33 2.54 -5.16 15.50
C GLU A 33 1.36 -4.85 16.43
N ASN A 34 1.26 -3.62 16.93
CA ASN A 34 0.12 -3.16 17.74
C ASN A 34 -1.12 -2.86 16.89
N HIS A 35 -0.99 -2.79 15.57
CA HIS A 35 -2.08 -2.53 14.64
C HIS A 35 -2.67 -3.81 14.07
N LEU A 36 -3.99 -3.81 13.88
CA LEU A 36 -4.68 -4.93 13.25
C LEU A 36 -4.32 -5.01 11.76
N HIS A 37 -4.31 -6.22 11.21
CA HIS A 37 -4.03 -6.45 9.79
C HIS A 37 -4.87 -5.56 8.86
N GLY A 38 -6.17 -5.42 9.16
CA GLY A 38 -7.09 -4.58 8.38
C GLY A 38 -6.75 -3.09 8.43
N GLU A 39 -6.18 -2.60 9.53
CA GLU A 39 -5.75 -1.19 9.67
C GLU A 39 -4.57 -0.92 8.73
N ILE A 40 -3.54 -1.74 8.81
CA ILE A 40 -2.34 -1.61 7.98
C ILE A 40 -2.68 -1.76 6.49
N VAL A 41 -3.48 -2.78 6.13
CA VAL A 41 -3.91 -2.99 4.74
C VAL A 41 -4.77 -1.82 4.24
N SER A 42 -5.63 -1.25 5.08
CA SER A 42 -6.46 -0.10 4.67
C SER A 42 -5.64 1.13 4.28
N PHE A 43 -4.53 1.39 4.97
CA PHE A 43 -3.60 2.45 4.59
C PHE A 43 -2.78 2.06 3.35
N GLY A 44 -2.35 0.80 3.24
CA GLY A 44 -1.67 0.29 2.04
C GLY A 44 -2.49 0.49 0.76
N VAL A 45 -3.83 0.38 0.83
CA VAL A 45 -4.73 0.69 -0.30
C VAL A 45 -4.67 2.18 -0.69
N LEU A 46 -4.59 3.11 0.28
CA LEU A 46 -4.45 4.53 -0.02
C LEU A 46 -3.11 4.84 -0.71
N CYS A 47 -2.02 4.19 -0.28
CA CYS A 47 -0.72 4.30 -0.93
C CYS A 47 -0.76 3.76 -2.36
N LEU A 48 -1.43 2.63 -2.60
CA LEU A 48 -1.63 2.07 -3.94
C LEU A 48 -2.41 3.03 -4.85
N LEU A 49 -3.54 3.57 -4.39
CA LEU A 49 -4.33 4.51 -5.19
C LEU A 49 -3.52 5.77 -5.54
N THR A 50 -2.65 6.20 -4.62
CA THR A 50 -1.70 7.30 -4.85
C THR A 50 -0.65 6.92 -5.88
N TYR A 51 -0.09 5.71 -5.79
CA TYR A 51 0.89 5.16 -6.73
C TYR A 51 0.33 5.07 -8.17
N GLU A 52 -0.93 4.67 -8.31
CA GLU A 52 -1.63 4.58 -9.60
C GLU A 52 -2.14 5.95 -10.11
N GLY A 53 -1.97 7.03 -9.35
CA GLY A 53 -2.49 8.35 -9.69
C GLY A 53 -4.02 8.45 -9.64
N LYS A 54 -4.72 7.49 -9.03
CA LYS A 54 -6.18 7.48 -8.85
C LYS A 54 -6.58 8.36 -7.66
N LEU A 55 -6.26 9.66 -7.77
CA LEU A 55 -6.39 10.60 -6.66
C LEU A 55 -7.83 10.77 -6.18
N GLU A 56 -8.82 10.79 -7.08
CA GLU A 56 -10.25 10.89 -6.72
C GLU A 56 -10.73 9.71 -5.88
N GLU A 57 -10.38 8.47 -6.28
CA GLU A 57 -10.69 7.27 -5.50
C GLU A 57 -9.95 7.28 -4.16
N ARG A 58 -8.68 7.70 -4.14
CA ARG A 58 -7.94 7.90 -2.89
C ARG A 58 -8.67 8.85 -1.96
N GLU A 59 -9.21 9.98 -2.46
CA GLU A 59 -9.97 10.91 -1.62
C GLU A 59 -11.23 10.27 -1.04
N ARG A 60 -11.96 9.52 -1.88
CA ARG A 60 -13.18 8.83 -1.49
C ARG A 60 -12.91 7.79 -0.40
N VAL A 61 -11.90 6.96 -0.61
CA VAL A 61 -11.49 5.92 0.35
C VAL A 61 -10.91 6.56 1.61
N CYS A 62 -10.11 7.63 1.51
CA CYS A 62 -9.57 8.33 2.68
C CYS A 62 -10.69 8.93 3.55
N LYS A 63 -11.70 9.56 2.94
CA LYS A 63 -12.87 10.07 3.67
C LYS A 63 -13.64 8.94 4.36
N PHE A 64 -13.82 7.81 3.68
CA PHE A 64 -14.45 6.64 4.26
C PHE A 64 -13.65 6.08 5.44
N ASN A 65 -12.35 5.80 5.27
CA ASN A 65 -11.46 5.31 6.33
C ASN A 65 -11.51 6.24 7.55
N LYS A 66 -11.42 7.56 7.34
CA LYS A 66 -11.53 8.56 8.41
C LYS A 66 -12.88 8.49 9.14
N SER A 67 -13.99 8.25 8.43
CA SER A 67 -15.33 8.20 9.04
C SER A 67 -15.54 6.99 9.98
N ILE A 68 -14.73 5.95 9.84
CA ILE A 68 -14.78 4.73 10.66
C ILE A 68 -13.52 4.53 11.52
N ASN A 69 -12.73 5.60 11.71
CA ASN A 69 -11.49 5.62 12.50
C ASN A 69 -10.39 4.64 12.02
N LEU A 70 -10.34 4.34 10.73
CA LEU A 70 -9.20 3.63 10.15
C LEU A 70 -8.02 4.58 9.92
N PRO A 71 -6.77 4.06 9.94
CA PRO A 71 -5.57 4.86 9.73
C PRO A 71 -5.56 5.49 8.34
N ILE A 72 -5.13 6.74 8.30
CA ILE A 72 -5.03 7.52 7.05
C ILE A 72 -3.66 8.18 6.88
N CYS A 73 -2.77 8.11 7.87
CA CYS A 73 -1.39 8.61 7.78
C CYS A 73 -0.43 7.69 8.53
N LEU A 74 0.88 7.80 8.26
CA LEU A 74 1.91 6.94 8.87
C LEU A 74 1.89 6.99 10.40
N LYS A 75 1.64 8.18 10.95
CA LYS A 75 1.52 8.40 12.39
C LYS A 75 0.37 7.62 13.03
N ASP A 76 -0.71 7.34 12.28
CA ASP A 76 -1.83 6.53 12.80
C ASP A 76 -1.46 5.03 12.88
N LEU A 77 -0.31 4.63 12.33
CA LEU A 77 0.25 3.27 12.32
C LEU A 77 1.56 3.15 13.11
N ASP A 78 1.92 4.17 13.91
CA ASP A 78 3.21 4.24 14.61
C ASP A 78 4.42 4.09 13.67
N LEU A 79 4.27 4.49 12.40
CA LEU A 79 5.33 4.48 11.39
C LEU A 79 5.91 5.88 11.19
N ALA A 80 7.22 5.95 10.95
CA ALA A 80 7.94 7.15 10.60
C ALA A 80 8.42 7.13 9.13
N VAL A 81 8.88 8.29 8.63
CA VAL A 81 9.38 8.39 7.25
C VAL A 81 10.68 7.62 7.08
N GLU A 82 11.46 7.54 8.15
CA GLU A 82 12.74 6.86 8.26
C GLU A 82 12.58 5.34 8.08
N ASP A 83 11.41 4.79 8.45
CA ASP A 83 11.10 3.36 8.36
C ASP A 83 10.83 2.90 6.92
N LEU A 84 10.45 3.83 6.03
CA LEU A 84 10.00 3.52 4.68
C LEU A 84 11.06 2.80 3.84
N GLN A 85 12.34 3.10 4.05
CA GLN A 85 13.43 2.41 3.35
C GLN A 85 13.51 0.93 3.77
N ALA A 86 13.42 0.64 5.06
CA ALA A 86 13.45 -0.73 5.58
C ALA A 86 12.19 -1.50 5.14
N MET A 87 11.02 -0.86 5.20
CA MET A 87 9.76 -1.43 4.74
C MET A 87 9.81 -1.78 3.25
N THR A 88 10.30 -0.87 2.41
CA THR A 88 10.34 -1.07 0.96
C THR A 88 11.30 -2.18 0.59
N LYS A 89 12.48 -2.23 1.22
CA LYS A 89 13.45 -3.32 1.03
C LYS A 89 12.88 -4.68 1.42
N LYS A 90 12.02 -4.74 2.43
CA LYS A 90 11.31 -5.98 2.79
C LYS A 90 10.20 -6.30 1.79
N ALA A 91 9.45 -5.29 1.36
CA ALA A 91 8.36 -5.42 0.37
C ALA A 91 8.88 -5.95 -0.99
N THR A 92 10.10 -5.60 -1.40
CA THR A 92 10.68 -6.14 -2.65
C THR A 92 11.02 -7.64 -2.59
N THR A 93 11.06 -8.22 -1.38
CA THR A 93 11.32 -9.66 -1.20
C THR A 93 10.07 -10.54 -1.33
N VAL A 94 8.87 -9.96 -1.37
CA VAL A 94 7.62 -10.73 -1.47
C VAL A 94 7.22 -10.96 -2.93
N THR A 95 6.58 -12.11 -3.19
CA THR A 95 6.24 -12.56 -4.56
C THR A 95 5.26 -11.60 -5.23
N GLU A 96 4.47 -10.92 -4.42
CA GLU A 96 3.52 -9.86 -4.73
C GLU A 96 4.14 -8.67 -5.47
N TRP A 97 5.41 -8.36 -5.22
CA TRP A 97 6.17 -7.31 -5.91
C TRP A 97 6.46 -7.69 -7.36
N THR A 98 6.73 -8.98 -7.62
CA THR A 98 7.08 -9.49 -8.96
C THR A 98 5.87 -9.72 -9.86
N CYS A 99 4.65 -9.67 -9.32
CA CYS A 99 3.41 -9.87 -10.05
C CYS A 99 2.79 -8.57 -10.59
N ALA A 100 3.46 -7.43 -10.39
CA ALA A 100 3.01 -6.15 -10.91
C ALA A 100 3.12 -6.09 -12.45
N PRO A 101 2.09 -5.61 -13.17
CA PRO A 101 2.14 -5.47 -14.62
C PRO A 101 3.07 -4.34 -15.09
N GLU A 102 3.42 -3.40 -14.21
CA GLU A 102 4.45 -2.38 -14.43
C GLU A 102 5.62 -2.60 -13.47
N GLU A 103 6.85 -2.24 -13.86
CA GLU A 103 8.01 -2.25 -12.96
C GLU A 103 7.74 -1.37 -11.74
N VAL A 104 7.50 -2.00 -10.59
CA VAL A 104 7.42 -1.29 -9.32
C VAL A 104 8.83 -0.93 -8.89
N THR A 105 9.13 0.36 -8.84
CA THR A 105 10.40 0.87 -8.31
C THR A 105 10.24 1.28 -6.85
N GLU A 106 11.28 1.01 -6.06
CA GLU A 106 11.32 1.38 -4.64
C GLU A 106 11.09 2.88 -4.44
N GLU A 107 11.69 3.70 -5.29
CA GLU A 107 11.57 5.16 -5.26
C GLU A 107 10.12 5.62 -5.48
N LYS A 108 9.43 5.06 -6.48
CA LYS A 108 8.04 5.44 -6.78
C LYS A 108 7.09 4.95 -5.69
N PHE A 109 7.38 3.81 -5.07
CA PHE A 109 6.61 3.29 -3.94
C PHE A 109 6.76 4.17 -2.69
N ILE A 110 7.99 4.51 -2.30
CA ILE A 110 8.27 5.43 -1.19
C ILE A 110 7.62 6.79 -1.46
N LYS A 111 7.76 7.32 -2.67
CA LYS A 111 7.15 8.59 -3.07
C LYS A 111 5.62 8.54 -2.92
N ALA A 112 4.97 7.46 -3.33
CA ALA A 112 3.52 7.32 -3.20
C ALA A 112 3.06 7.29 -1.74
N ILE A 113 3.83 6.65 -0.85
CA ILE A 113 3.54 6.65 0.60
C ILE A 113 3.65 8.07 1.16
N LEU A 114 4.72 8.80 0.82
CA LEU A 114 4.93 10.18 1.24
C LEU A 114 3.85 11.13 0.71
N ASP A 115 3.49 11.03 -0.56
CA ASP A 115 2.43 11.83 -1.19
C ASP A 115 1.07 11.57 -0.52
N CYS A 116 0.80 10.32 -0.14
CA CYS A 116 -0.41 9.93 0.58
C CYS A 116 -0.44 10.53 1.99
N ASP A 117 0.68 10.43 2.73
CA ASP A 117 0.82 10.99 4.07
C ASP A 117 0.70 12.53 4.06
N GLU A 118 1.34 13.21 3.10
CA GLU A 118 1.27 14.65 2.94
C GLU A 118 -0.15 15.13 2.62
N TYR A 119 -0.86 14.40 1.75
CA TYR A 119 -2.26 14.71 1.42
C TYR A 119 -3.16 14.73 2.65
N VAL A 120 -2.97 13.78 3.57
CA VAL A 120 -3.75 13.72 4.80
C VAL A 120 -3.34 14.79 5.80
N ARG A 121 -2.04 15.11 5.90
CA ARG A 121 -1.58 16.26 6.71
C ARG A 121 -2.19 17.58 6.27
N LYS A 122 -2.38 17.79 4.96
CA LYS A 122 -3.06 18.99 4.41
C LYS A 122 -4.55 19.07 4.79
N GLN A 123 -5.21 17.93 5.02
CA GLN A 123 -6.62 17.87 5.44
C GLN A 123 -6.83 17.91 6.95
N LYS A 124 -5.78 17.69 7.76
CA LYS A 124 -5.82 17.81 9.22
C LYS A 124 -5.54 19.25 9.71
N LYS A 125 -5.23 20.20 8.82
CA LYS A 125 -5.18 21.66 9.08
C LYS A 125 -6.56 22.29 8.93
#